data_AF-A0A845LNS3-F1
#
_entry.id   AF-A0A845LNS3-F1
#
_cell.length_a   1.000
_cell.length_b   1.000
_cell.length_c   1.000
_cell.angle_alpha   90.00
_cell.angle_beta   90.00
_cell.angle_gamma   90.00
#
_symmetry.space_group_name_H-M   'P 1'
#
loop_
_entity.id
_entity.type
_entity.pdbx_description
1 polymer ?
#
loop_
_entity_poly.entity_id
_entity_poly.type
_entity_poly.pdbx_seq_one_letter_code
_entity_poly.pdbx_strand_id
1 'polypeptide(L)'
;MNIDTVRSLIVLPVLILIIVLLTALQIFLSLQKNKWLGLILPVIYVGLALFLSLGAMIYTGDIVPIILALLLYLIPAVINFAIYLACRAKVKDKQRQELEKMNIHDLD
;
A
#
# COMPACT_ATOMS: atom_id res chain seq x y z
N MET A 1 -25.71 24.70 -13.76
CA MET A 1 -24.67 23.93 -13.05
C MET A 1 -23.33 24.45 -13.54
N ASN A 2 -22.49 25.01 -12.66
CA ASN A 2 -21.19 25.58 -13.08
C ASN A 2 -20.28 24.44 -13.56
N ILE A 3 -19.44 24.73 -14.57
CA ILE A 3 -18.49 23.75 -15.14
C ILE A 3 -17.59 23.16 -14.05
N ASP A 4 -17.22 23.95 -13.05
CA ASP A 4 -16.44 23.49 -11.89
C ASP A 4 -17.19 22.48 -11.03
N THR A 5 -18.50 22.65 -10.85
CA THR A 5 -19.34 21.71 -10.10
C THR A 5 -19.46 20.37 -10.84
N VAL A 6 -19.61 20.41 -12.17
CA VAL A 6 -19.65 19.19 -13.00
C VAL A 6 -18.31 18.46 -12.97
N ARG A 7 -17.19 19.20 -13.07
CA ARG A 7 -15.85 18.63 -12.99
C ARG A 7 -15.61 17.94 -11.66
N SER A 8 -15.92 18.61 -10.54
CA SER A 8 -15.74 18.03 -9.21
C SER A 8 -16.65 16.82 -8.96
N LEU A 9 -17.87 16.83 -9.50
CA LEU A 9 -18.82 15.70 -9.40
C LEU A 9 -18.31 14.44 -10.10
N ILE A 10 -17.52 14.58 -11.18
CA ILE A 10 -16.95 13.45 -11.93
C ILE A 10 -15.59 13.03 -11.35
N VAL A 11 -14.71 13.98 -11.01
CA VAL A 11 -13.34 13.68 -10.57
C VAL A 11 -13.33 12.94 -9.23
N LEU A 12 -14.17 13.34 -8.28
CA LEU A 12 -14.18 12.78 -6.93
C LEU A 12 -14.53 11.27 -6.89
N PRO A 13 -15.61 10.79 -7.53
CA PRO A 13 -15.91 9.36 -7.57
C PRO A 13 -14.88 8.55 -8.36
N VAL A 14 -14.32 9.09 -9.45
CA VAL A 14 -13.25 8.42 -10.21
C VAL A 14 -12.01 8.22 -9.34
N LEU A 15 -11.64 9.24 -8.55
CA LEU A 15 -10.49 9.15 -7.65
C LEU A 15 -10.71 8.10 -6.55
N ILE A 16 -11.92 8.04 -5.97
CA ILE A 16 -12.28 7.00 -5.00
C ILE A 16 -12.19 5.61 -5.63
N LEU A 17 -12.71 5.43 -6.85
CA LEU A 17 -12.64 4.16 -7.57
C LEU A 17 -11.20 3.68 -7.76
N ILE A 18 -10.29 4.59 -8.14
CA ILE A 18 -8.87 4.30 -8.30
C ILE A 18 -8.25 3.83 -6.97
N ILE A 19 -8.54 4.50 -5.86
CA ILE A 19 -8.03 4.11 -4.53
C ILE A 19 -8.52 2.70 -4.15
N VAL A 20 -9.80 2.40 -4.38
CA VAL A 20 -10.36 1.07 -4.10
C VAL A 20 -9.70 0.00 -4.98
N LEU A 21 -9.49 0.27 -6.27
CA LEU A 21 -8.81 -0.66 -7.16
C LEU A 21 -7.36 -0.93 -6.72
N LEU A 22 -6.62 0.13 -6.34
CA LEU A 22 -5.23 0.02 -5.90
C LEU A 22 -5.12 -0.77 -4.58
N THR A 23 -6.01 -0.52 -3.62
CA THR A 23 -6.03 -1.26 -2.35
C THR A 23 -6.44 -2.72 -2.53
N ALA A 24 -7.41 -3.01 -3.41
CA ALA A 24 -7.78 -4.38 -3.76
C ALA A 24 -6.62 -5.12 -4.46
N LEU A 25 -5.94 -4.45 -5.40
CA LEU A 25 -4.76 -4.98 -6.09
C LEU A 25 -3.62 -5.25 -5.09
N GLN A 26 -3.43 -4.35 -4.12
CA GLN A 26 -2.43 -4.50 -3.06
C GLN A 26 -2.70 -5.72 -2.19
N ILE A 27 -3.95 -5.94 -1.80
CA ILE A 27 -4.37 -7.14 -1.06
C ILE A 27 -4.14 -8.39 -1.91
N PHE A 28 -4.52 -8.36 -3.19
CA PHE A 28 -4.35 -9.48 -4.10
C PHE A 28 -2.88 -9.86 -4.30
N LEU A 29 -1.99 -8.88 -4.54
CA LEU A 29 -0.54 -9.10 -4.64
C LEU A 29 0.05 -9.59 -3.31
N SER A 30 -0.45 -9.12 -2.17
CA SER A 30 0.00 -9.55 -0.86
C SER A 30 -0.43 -10.98 -0.50
N LEU A 31 -1.49 -11.50 -1.13
CA LEU A 31 -1.98 -12.86 -0.95
C LEU A 31 -1.21 -13.88 -1.81
N GLN A 32 -0.42 -13.43 -2.80
CA GLN A 32 0.37 -14.33 -3.62
C GLN A 32 1.54 -14.94 -2.81
N LYS A 33 1.95 -16.17 -3.19
CA LYS A 33 3.08 -16.88 -2.55
C LYS A 33 4.35 -16.03 -2.53
N ASN A 34 4.59 -15.26 -3.60
CA ASN A 34 5.78 -14.45 -3.76
C ASN A 34 5.79 -13.23 -2.80
N LYS A 35 6.80 -13.16 -1.92
CA LYS A 35 6.91 -12.11 -0.88
C LYS A 35 7.05 -10.70 -1.44
N TRP A 36 7.62 -10.60 -2.63
CA TRP A 36 8.11 -9.36 -3.22
C TRP A 36 7.00 -8.55 -3.90
N LEU A 37 5.96 -9.22 -4.42
CA LEU A 37 4.90 -8.53 -5.16
C LEU A 37 4.02 -7.67 -4.25
N GLY A 38 3.59 -8.17 -3.09
CA GLY A 38 2.83 -7.36 -2.12
C GLY A 38 3.63 -6.19 -1.52
N LEU A 39 4.96 -6.19 -1.64
CA LEU A 39 5.83 -5.14 -1.10
C LEU A 39 6.16 -4.05 -2.13
N ILE A 40 5.83 -4.26 -3.41
CA ILE A 40 6.16 -3.32 -4.48
C ILE A 40 5.44 -1.98 -4.29
N LEU A 41 4.17 -1.98 -3.92
CA LEU A 41 3.39 -0.75 -3.73
C LEU A 41 3.83 0.06 -2.50
N PRO A 42 4.04 -0.55 -1.32
CA PRO A 42 4.60 0.14 -0.16
C PRO A 42 5.98 0.75 -0.47
N VAL A 43 6.84 0.02 -1.18
CA VAL A 43 8.18 0.50 -1.55
C VAL A 43 8.11 1.67 -2.53
N ILE A 44 7.19 1.63 -3.52
CA ILE A 44 6.96 2.75 -4.43
C ILE A 44 6.47 3.99 -3.66
N TYR A 45 5.55 3.84 -2.69
CA TYR A 45 5.08 4.95 -1.87
C TYR A 45 6.18 5.56 -1.00
N VAL A 46 7.02 4.74 -0.36
CA VAL A 46 8.17 5.23 0.42
C VAL A 46 9.19 5.91 -0.48
N GLY A 47 9.48 5.35 -1.65
CA GLY A 47 10.38 5.96 -2.64
C GLY A 47 9.87 7.30 -3.15
N LEU A 48 8.57 7.39 -3.45
CA LEU A 48 7.93 8.64 -3.87
C LEU A 48 7.92 9.69 -2.76
N ALA A 49 7.66 9.28 -1.51
CA ALA A 49 7.74 10.14 -0.34
C ALA A 49 9.13 10.75 -0.17
N LEU A 50 10.17 9.93 -0.29
CA LEU A 50 11.56 10.39 -0.26
C LEU A 50 11.85 11.35 -1.41
N PHE A 51 11.46 10.99 -2.64
CA PHE A 51 11.68 11.83 -3.82
C PHE A 51 11.00 13.21 -3.70
N LEU A 52 9.73 13.24 -3.27
CA LEU A 52 8.98 14.49 -3.07
C LEU A 52 9.55 15.33 -1.91
N SER A 53 9.95 14.68 -0.81
CA SER A 53 10.54 15.37 0.34
C SER A 53 11.89 16.02 -0.01
N LEU A 54 12.71 15.35 -0.82
CA LEU A 54 13.95 15.91 -1.36
C LEU A 54 13.69 17.02 -2.38
N GLY A 55 12.65 16.88 -3.22
CA GLY A 55 12.22 17.94 -4.13
C GLY A 55 11.77 19.22 -3.39
N ALA A 56 11.09 19.07 -2.24
CA ALA A 56 10.68 20.20 -1.41
C ALA A 56 11.88 21.02 -0.91
N MET A 57 13.00 20.35 -0.58
CA MET A 57 14.26 21.02 -0.20
C MET A 57 14.74 22.02 -1.25
N ILE A 58 14.61 21.68 -2.54
CA ILE A 58 15.08 22.53 -3.66
C ILE A 58 14.25 23.81 -3.77
N TYR A 59 12.96 23.76 -3.44
CA TYR A 59 12.04 24.89 -3.60
C TYR A 59 12.02 25.84 -2.40
N THR A 60 12.06 25.32 -1.18
CA THR A 60 11.93 26.14 0.04
C THR A 60 13.24 26.41 0.75
N GLY A 61 14.28 25.59 0.56
CA GLY A 61 15.56 25.73 1.27
C GLY A 61 15.49 25.51 2.79
N ASP A 62 14.31 25.14 3.31
CA ASP A 62 14.02 24.99 4.73
C ASP A 62 13.66 23.55 5.07
N ILE A 63 13.99 23.11 6.28
CA ILE A 63 13.86 21.71 6.73
C ILE A 63 12.45 21.35 7.22
N VAL A 64 11.69 22.36 7.65
CA VAL A 64 10.33 22.20 8.17
C VAL A 64 9.37 21.53 7.16
N PRO A 65 9.29 21.97 5.88
CA PRO A 65 8.40 21.34 4.91
C PRO A 65 8.81 19.91 4.55
N ILE A 66 10.09 19.56 4.67
CA ILE A 66 10.60 18.20 4.42
C ILE A 66 10.04 17.24 5.48
N ILE A 67 10.17 17.62 6.76
CA ILE A 67 9.67 16.81 7.88
C ILE A 67 8.15 16.64 7.78
N LEU A 68 7.44 17.73 7.45
CA LEU A 68 5.98 17.71 7.31
C LEU A 68 5.53 16.82 6.15
N ALA A 69 6.17 16.93 4.98
CA ALA A 69 5.88 16.09 3.81
C ALA A 69 6.19 14.61 4.09
N LEU A 70 7.31 14.33 4.75
CA LEU A 70 7.68 12.97 5.14
C LEU A 70 6.63 12.38 6.08
N LEU A 71 6.22 13.11 7.12
CA LEU A 71 5.23 12.63 8.09
C LEU A 71 3.88 12.31 7.43
N LEU A 72 3.41 13.20 6.54
CA LEU A 72 2.16 13.02 5.82
C LEU A 72 2.18 11.83 4.87
N TYR A 73 3.26 11.65 4.10
CA TYR A 73 3.38 10.54 3.16
C TYR A 73 3.70 9.20 3.85
N LEU A 74 4.24 9.23 5.07
CA LEU A 74 4.53 8.02 5.83
C LEU A 74 3.23 7.32 6.30
N ILE A 75 2.16 8.07 6.60
CA ILE A 75 0.87 7.51 7.04
C ILE A 75 0.31 6.47 6.04
N PRO A 76 0.08 6.82 4.75
CA PRO A 76 -0.42 5.85 3.77
C PRO A 76 0.58 4.73 3.48
N ALA A 77 1.89 4.99 3.56
CA ALA A 77 2.91 3.93 3.42
C ALA A 77 2.82 2.89 4.56
N VAL A 78 2.68 3.35 5.80
CA VAL A 78 2.53 2.50 6.99
C VAL A 78 1.24 1.69 6.94
N ILE A 79 0.12 2.30 6.51
CA ILE A 79 -1.16 1.59 6.35
C ILE A 79 -1.01 0.46 5.31
N ASN A 80 -0.42 0.72 4.15
CA ASN A 80 -0.19 -0.30 3.12
C ASN A 80 0.74 -1.42 3.61
N PHE A 81 1.75 -1.06 4.40
CA PHE A 81 2.68 -2.02 5.01
C PHE A 81 1.98 -2.90 6.07
N ALA A 82 1.12 -2.31 6.89
CA ALA A 82 0.32 -3.04 7.89
C ALA A 82 -0.64 -4.04 7.22
N ILE A 83 -1.32 -3.61 6.14
CA ILE A 83 -2.19 -4.48 5.33
C ILE A 83 -1.38 -5.66 4.76
N TYR A 84 -0.18 -5.37 4.22
CA TYR A 84 0.72 -6.42 3.73
C TYR A 84 1.08 -7.45 4.82
N LEU A 85 1.48 -6.98 6.01
CA LEU A 85 1.80 -7.88 7.13
C LEU A 85 0.60 -8.74 7.56
N ALA A 86 -0.59 -8.14 7.66
CA ALA A 86 -1.81 -8.84 8.03
C ALA A 86 -2.20 -9.91 7.00
N CYS A 87 -2.15 -9.58 5.71
CA CYS A 87 -2.38 -10.54 4.63
C CYS A 87 -1.33 -11.65 4.63
N ARG A 88 -0.06 -11.32 4.88
CA ARG A 88 1.03 -12.31 4.91
C ARG A 88 0.90 -13.27 6.08
N ALA A 89 0.46 -12.81 7.24
CA ALA A 89 0.16 -13.67 8.38
C ALA A 89 -0.87 -14.74 8.01
N LYS A 90 -1.98 -14.33 7.35
CA LYS A 90 -3.01 -15.26 6.85
C LYS A 90 -2.48 -16.30 5.85
N VAL A 91 -1.58 -15.90 4.95
CA VAL A 91 -0.98 -16.85 3.97
C VAL A 91 -0.07 -17.87 4.67
N LYS A 92 0.73 -17.43 5.66
CA LYS A 92 1.60 -18.33 6.44
C LYS A 92 0.78 -19.34 7.25
N ASP A 93 -0.32 -18.90 7.86
CA ASP A 93 -1.21 -19.79 8.63
C ASP A 93 -1.83 -20.86 7.74
N LYS A 94 -2.33 -20.49 6.56
CA LYS A 94 -2.84 -21.47 5.59
C LYS A 94 -1.78 -22.48 5.18
N GLN A 95 -0.55 -22.07 4.91
CA GLN A 95 0.51 -23.01 4.56
C GLN A 95 0.86 -23.97 5.71
N ARG A 96 0.84 -23.52 6.97
CA ARG A 96 1.07 -24.39 8.12
C ARG A 96 -0.01 -25.46 8.27
N GLN A 97 -1.28 -25.08 8.08
CA GLN A 97 -2.40 -26.02 8.15
C GLN A 97 -2.33 -27.11 7.07
N GLU A 98 -1.91 -26.77 5.85
CA GLU A 98 -1.72 -27.75 4.77
C GLU A 98 -0.56 -28.72 5.08
N LEU A 99 0.54 -28.22 5.67
CA LEU A 99 1.67 -29.07 6.08
C LEU A 99 1.31 -30.00 7.25
N GLU A 100 0.56 -29.51 8.23
CA GLU A 100 0.04 -30.37 9.31
C GLU A 100 -0.85 -31.46 8.74
N LYS A 101 -1.79 -31.14 7.85
CA LYS A 101 -2.67 -32.11 7.18
C LYS A 101 -1.92 -33.21 6.42
N MET A 102 -0.80 -32.88 5.79
CA MET A 102 0.03 -33.86 5.10
C MET A 102 0.78 -34.76 6.10
N ASN A 103 1.28 -34.20 7.20
CA ASN A 103 2.03 -34.97 8.20
C ASN A 103 1.16 -35.98 8.98
N ILE A 104 -0.10 -35.66 9.26
CA ILE A 104 -1.05 -36.62 9.89
C ILE A 104 -1.46 -37.75 8.95
N HIS A 105 -1.35 -37.58 7.63
CA HIS A 105 -1.72 -38.62 6.65
C HIS A 105 -0.58 -39.62 6.38
N ASP A 106 0.67 -39.24 6.66
CA ASP A 106 1.86 -40.12 6.52
C ASP A 106 2.07 -41.02 7.76
N LEU A 107 1.30 -40.82 8.83
CA LEU A 107 1.43 -41.52 10.11
C LEU A 107 0.43 -42.69 10.27
N ASP A 108 -0.44 -42.93 9.29
CA ASP A 108 -1.36 -44.09 9.18
C ASP A 108 -0.89 -45.07 8.09
#